data_AF-A0AAN4HBT9-F1
#
_entry.id   AF-A0AAN4HBT9-F1
#
_cell.length_a   1.000
_cell.length_b   1.000
_cell.length_c   1.000
_cell.angle_alpha   90.00
_cell.angle_beta   90.00
_cell.angle_gamma   90.00
#
_symmetry.space_group_name_H-M   'P 1'
#
loop_
_entity.id
_entity.type
_entity.pdbx_description
1 polymer ?
#
loop_
_entity_poly.entity_id
_entity_poly.type
_entity_poly.pdbx_seq_one_letter_code
_entity_poly.pdbx_strand_id
1 'polypeptide(L)' 'MLVNDIFLKKNSFGKPYVNLEFNKQQNPMYFNLSHTSQMIVCGIAKEKYIGIDVEKTYRNYLDVMDVVFCEREIKLVLD' A
#
# COMPACT_ATOMS: atom_id res chain seq x y z
N MET A 1 23.19 6.02 -0.29
CA MET A 1 22.49 5.74 0.97
C MET A 1 22.93 4.37 1.44
N LEU A 2 23.58 4.31 2.60
CA LEU A 2 23.70 3.06 3.35
C LEU A 2 22.34 2.76 4.00
N VAL A 3 22.08 1.51 4.38
CA VAL A 3 20.78 1.12 5.00
C VAL A 3 20.48 1.95 6.26
N ASN A 4 21.52 2.36 6.98
CA ASN A 4 21.42 3.16 8.20
C ASN A 4 21.02 4.63 7.96
N ASP A 5 20.94 5.07 6.70
CA ASP A 5 20.57 6.45 6.32
C ASP A 5 19.07 6.58 5.98
N ILE A 6 18.29 5.49 6.07
CA ILE A 6 16.86 5.49 5.76
C ILE A 6 16.05 5.73 7.03
N PHE A 7 15.43 6.90 7.13
CA PHE A 7 14.52 7.24 8.22
C PHE A 7 13.08 7.11 7.74
N LEU A 8 12.30 6.24 8.37
CA LEU A 8 10.86 6.10 8.10
C LEU A 8 10.04 6.88 9.14
N LYS A 9 9.03 7.60 8.68
CA LYS A 9 8.01 8.26 9.52
C LYS A 9 6.62 7.73 9.13
N LYS A 10 5.63 7.95 9.98
CA LYS A 10 4.20 7.69 9.67
C LYS A 10 3.45 9.00 9.59
N ASN A 11 2.49 9.10 8.68
CA ASN A 11 1.58 10.24 8.64
C ASN A 11 0.47 10.10 9.72
N SER A 12 -0.44 11.07 9.80
CA SER A 12 -1.56 11.07 10.76
C SER A 12 -2.51 9.88 10.64
N PHE A 13 -2.51 9.19 9.50
CA PHE A 13 -3.32 7.99 9.23
C PHE A 13 -2.51 6.68 9.38
N GLY A 14 -1.25 6.76 9.80
CA GLY A 14 -0.38 5.60 10.02
C GLY A 14 0.38 5.10 8.79
N LYS A 15 0.21 5.70 7.61
CA LYS A 15 0.93 5.29 6.38
C LYS A 15 2.42 5.64 6.50
N PRO A 16 3.34 4.66 6.32
CA PRO A 16 4.78 4.91 6.37
C PRO A 16 5.27 5.68 5.14
N TYR A 17 6.28 6.53 5.32
CA TYR A 17 6.96 7.27 4.26
C TYR A 17 8.44 7.51 4.61
N VAL A 18 9.26 7.78 3.60
CA VAL A 18 10.68 8.12 3.81
C VAL A 18 10.78 9.58 4.23
N ASN A 19 11.46 9.84 5.35
CA ASN A 19 11.77 11.21 5.77
C ASN A 19 12.89 11.78 4.88
N LEU A 20 12.51 12.63 3.93
CA LEU A 20 13.42 13.23 2.96
C LEU A 20 14.14 14.48 3.49
N GLU A 21 13.83 14.95 4.71
CA GLU A 21 14.45 16.15 5.32
C GLU A 21 15.99 16.08 5.38
N PHE A 22 16.56 14.88 5.40
CA PHE A 22 18.01 14.66 5.42
C PHE A 22 18.65 14.54 4.02
N ASN A 23 17.86 14.44 2.95
CA ASN A 23 18.35 14.29 1.58
C ASN A 23 18.06 15.54 0.74
N LYS A 24 19.09 16.39 0.58
CA LYS A 24 19.04 17.64 -0.22
C LYS A 24 18.76 17.43 -1.71
N GLN A 25 18.87 16.21 -2.22
CA GLN A 25 18.52 15.84 -3.60
C GLN A 25 17.05 15.41 -3.66
N GLN A 26 16.18 16.38 -3.91
CA GLN A 26 14.71 16.29 -3.87
C GLN A 26 14.12 15.50 -5.05
N ASN A 27 14.36 14.20 -5.14
CA ASN A 27 13.48 13.33 -5.93
C ASN A 27 12.51 12.62 -4.98
N PRO A 28 11.23 13.04 -4.91
CA PRO A 28 10.28 12.36 -4.05
C PRO A 28 10.07 10.93 -4.56
N MET A 29 10.47 9.98 -3.72
CA MET A 29 10.20 8.57 -3.88
C MET A 29 9.05 8.20 -2.93
N TYR A 30 8.06 7.51 -3.46
CA TYR A 30 6.93 7.00 -2.69
C TYR A 30 6.99 5.48 -2.66
N PHE A 31 6.57 4.92 -1.53
CA PHE A 31 6.38 3.49 -1.44
C PHE A 31 5.08 3.14 -0.72
N ASN A 32 4.60 1.92 -0.95
CA ASN A 32 3.60 1.27 -0.12
C ASN A 32 3.96 -0.20 0.05
N LEU A 33 3.58 -0.76 1.19
CA LEU A 33 3.78 -2.18 1.51
C LEU A 33 2.40 -2.83 1.65
N SER A 34 2.31 -4.08 1.22
CA SER A 34 1.23 -4.98 1.62
C SER A 34 1.82 -6.38 1.81
N HIS A 35 1.11 -7.22 2.55
CA HIS A 35 1.53 -8.59 2.81
C HIS A 35 0.32 -9.47 3.11
N THR A 36 0.37 -10.71 2.64
CA THR A 36 -0.64 -11.73 2.93
C THR A 36 0.04 -13.09 2.97
N SER A 37 -0.21 -13.87 4.03
CA SER A 37 0.42 -15.18 4.24
C SER A 37 1.95 -15.14 4.08
N GLN A 38 2.50 -15.78 3.03
CA GLN A 38 3.95 -15.88 2.78
C GLN A 38 4.46 -14.84 1.78
N MET A 39 3.62 -13.89 1.35
CA MET A 39 3.98 -12.87 0.37
C MET A 39 4.09 -11.50 1.01
N ILE A 40 5.19 -10.81 0.73
CA ILE A 40 5.40 -9.40 1.03
C ILE A 40 5.61 -8.71 -0.31
N VAL A 41 4.90 -7.60 -0.53
CA VAL A 41 5.03 -6.77 -1.72
C VAL A 41 5.42 -5.35 -1.34
N CYS A 42 6.31 -4.75 -2.13
CA CYS A 42 6.73 -3.37 -1.99
C CYS A 42 6.64 -2.68 -3.35
N GLY A 43 5.78 -1.68 -3.44
CA GLY A 43 5.59 -0.87 -4.63
C GLY A 43 6.36 0.42 -4.44
N ILE A 44 7.23 0.75 -5.40
CA ILE A 44 8.04 1.97 -5.38
C ILE A 44 7.70 2.78 -6.61
N ALA A 45 7.40 4.06 -6.40
CA ALA A 45 7.06 4.99 -7.48
C ALA A 45 7.91 6.26 -7.40
N LYS A 46 8.31 6.75 -8.56
CA LYS A 46 8.93 8.07 -8.73
C LYS A 46 7.81 9.08 -8.94
N GLU A 47 7.88 10.24 -8.29
CA GLU A 47 7.02 11.42 -8.53
C GLU A 47 5.52 11.31 -8.18
N LYS A 48 4.94 10.11 -8.05
CA LYS A 48 3.53 9.93 -7.69
C LYS A 48 3.32 8.99 -6.51
N TYR A 49 2.30 9.29 -5.71
CA TYR A 49 1.83 8.39 -4.66
C TYR A 49 1.34 7.07 -5.23
N ILE A 50 1.67 5.97 -4.54
CA ILE A 50 1.22 4.63 -4.87
C ILE A 50 0.51 3.99 -3.67
N GLY A 51 -0.49 3.16 -3.97
CA GLY A 51 -1.09 2.17 -3.08
C GLY A 51 -0.97 0.82 -3.76
N ILE A 52 -0.51 -0.18 -3.02
CA ILE A 52 -0.50 -1.57 -3.47
C ILE A 52 -1.15 -2.41 -2.39
N ASP A 53 -1.82 -3.48 -2.82
CA ASP A 53 -2.39 -4.47 -1.94
C ASP A 53 -2.25 -5.87 -2.54
N VAL A 54 -2.09 -6.88 -1.68
CA VAL A 54 -2.05 -8.27 -2.10
C VAL A 54 -2.83 -9.10 -1.11
N GLU A 55 -3.75 -9.91 -1.61
CA GLU A 55 -4.58 -10.78 -0.77
C GLU A 55 -4.63 -12.20 -1.30
N LYS A 56 -4.62 -13.16 -0.36
CA LYS A 56 -4.71 -14.58 -0.70
C LYS A 56 -6.19 -14.94 -0.86
N THR A 57 -6.56 -15.45 -2.04
CA THR A 57 -7.96 -15.57 -2.50
C THR A 57 -8.75 -16.78 -2.00
N TYR A 58 -8.08 -17.74 -1.36
CA TYR A 58 -8.67 -18.96 -0.78
C TYR A 58 -9.65 -18.76 0.39
N ARG A 59 -9.77 -17.55 0.95
CA ARG A 59 -10.77 -17.23 1.97
C ARG A 59 -11.98 -16.58 1.30
N ASN A 60 -13.17 -16.98 1.71
CA ASN A 60 -14.39 -16.29 1.29
C ASN A 60 -14.47 -14.95 2.02
N TYR A 61 -14.19 -13.86 1.30
CA TYR A 61 -14.34 -12.49 1.80
C TYR A 61 -15.63 -11.83 1.32
N LEU A 62 -16.53 -12.58 0.67
CA LEU A 62 -17.80 -12.04 0.19
C LEU A 62 -18.73 -11.65 1.35
N ASP A 63 -18.48 -12.18 2.56
CA ASP A 63 -19.26 -11.89 3.77
C ASP A 63 -19.19 -10.41 4.22
N VAL A 64 -18.23 -9.62 3.71
CA VAL A 64 -18.15 -8.16 3.97
C VAL A 64 -18.55 -7.31 2.76
N MET A 65 -18.95 -7.95 1.67
CA MET A 65 -19.14 -7.28 0.38
C MET A 65 -20.28 -6.26 0.44
N ASP A 66 -21.34 -6.55 1.20
CA ASP A 66 -22.49 -5.67 1.40
C ASP A 66 -22.16 -4.36 2.15
N VAL A 67 -21.09 -4.35 2.96
CA VAL A 67 -20.63 -3.17 3.71
C VAL A 67 -19.56 -2.39 2.94
N VAL A 68 -18.76 -3.06 2.09
CA VAL A 68 -17.53 -2.47 1.53
C VAL A 68 -17.65 -2.14 0.03
N PHE A 69 -18.44 -2.90 -0.74
CA PHE A 69 -18.52 -2.77 -2.19
C PHE A 69 -19.76 -1.95 -2.58
N CYS A 70 -19.68 -1.21 -3.68
CA CYS A 70 -20.89 -0.61 -4.25
C CYS A 70 -21.72 -1.65 -5.02
N GLU A 71 -23.00 -1.35 -5.26
CA GLU A 71 -23.92 -2.27 -5.97
C GLU A 71 -23.40 -2.75 -7.33
N ARG A 72 -22.67 -1.88 -8.04
CA ARG A 72 -22.08 -2.21 -9.34
C ARG A 72 -20.97 -3.25 -9.22
N GLU A 73 -20.12 -3.13 -8.20
CA GLU A 73 -19.02 -4.08 -7.95
C GLU A 73 -19.58 -5.42 -7.47
N ILE A 74 -20.61 -5.41 -6.61
CA ILE A 74 -21.32 -6.61 -6.16
C ILE A 74 -21.84 -7.42 -7.35
N LYS A 75 -22.53 -6.78 -8.29
CA LYS A 75 -23.04 -7.44 -9.51
C LYS A 75 -21.90 -8.07 -10.31
N LEU A 76 -20.82 -7.31 -10.52
CA LEU A 76 -19.66 -7.79 -11.29
C LEU A 76 -18.94 -8.98 -10.64
N VAL A 77 -18.96 -9.10 -9.31
CA VAL A 77 -18.34 -10.22 -8.58
C VAL A 77 -19.25 -11.46 -8.56
N LEU A 78 -20.58 -11.28 -8.59
CA LEU A 78 -21.57 -12.37 -8.52
C LEU A 78 -22.02 -12.92 -9.88
N ASP A 79 -21.79 -12.18 -10.97
CA ASP A 79 -22.01 -12.63 -12.36
C ASP A 79 -20.96 -13.68 -12.80
#